data_AF-A0A3D1XQF9-F1
#
_entry.id   AF-A0A3D1XQF9-F1
#
_cell.length_a   1.000
_cell.length_b   1.000
_cell.length_c   1.000
_cell.angle_alpha   90.00
_cell.angle_beta   90.00
_cell.angle_gamma   90.00
#
_symmetry.space_group_name_H-M   'P 1'
#
loop_
_entity.id
_entity.type
_entity.pdbx_description
1 polymer ?
#
loop_
_entity_poly.entity_id
_entity_poly.type
_entity_poly.pdbx_seq_one_letter_code
_entity_poly.pdbx_strand_id
1 'polypeptide(L)'
;MSLKHIVVSILFVFFSIYIAFLNPHESTFHLTQNQTFKLPTVILLLAAVFTGVMISVAILWTFNLKNSFSRWKIDLQKSRVEKKHSRLEGFYKKAKNLFLCGRLDKASTVLDKVLNA
;
A
#
# COMPACT_ATOMS: atom_id res chain seq x y z
N MET A 1 7.18 -5.53 -12.29
CA MET A 1 7.67 -4.31 -12.96
C MET A 1 7.04 -4.27 -14.35
N SER A 2 6.08 -3.36 -14.59
CA SER A 2 5.43 -3.24 -15.90
C SER A 2 6.42 -2.70 -16.95
N LEU A 3 6.38 -3.23 -18.18
CA LEU A 3 7.21 -2.80 -19.33
C LEU A 3 7.26 -1.27 -19.49
N LYS A 4 6.14 -0.61 -19.16
CA LYS A 4 6.01 0.85 -19.18
C LYS A 4 7.04 1.54 -18.29
N HIS A 5 7.32 1.01 -17.09
CA HIS A 5 8.31 1.60 -16.17
C HIS A 5 9.74 1.44 -16.69
N ILE A 6 10.04 0.33 -17.36
CA ILE A 6 11.36 0.08 -17.96
C ILE A 6 11.61 1.06 -19.10
N VAL A 7 10.64 1.20 -20.02
CA VAL A 7 10.74 2.13 -21.15
C VAL A 7 10.88 3.57 -20.68
N VAL A 8 10.06 3.99 -19.70
CA VAL A 8 10.16 5.34 -19.13
C VAL A 8 11.53 5.57 -18.47
N SER A 9 12.06 4.59 -17.73
CA SER A 9 13.37 4.72 -17.08
C SER A 9 14.52 4.81 -18.09
N ILE A 10 14.46 4.04 -19.19
CA ILE A 10 15.47 4.11 -20.25
C ILE A 10 15.44 5.48 -20.92
N LEU A 11 14.25 5.93 -21.33
CA LEU A 11 14.06 7.21 -22.01
C LEU A 11 14.49 8.37 -21.12
N PHE A 12 14.21 8.26 -19.82
CA PHE A 12 14.64 9.18 -18.79
C PHE A 12 16.18 9.29 -18.69
N VAL A 13 16.90 8.15 -18.67
CA VAL A 13 18.37 8.11 -18.63
C VAL A 13 18.98 8.74 -19.89
N PHE A 14 18.48 8.38 -21.08
CA PHE A 14 18.95 8.95 -22.35
C PHE A 14 18.71 10.46 -22.42
N PHE A 15 17.56 10.93 -21.93
CA PHE A 15 17.25 12.36 -21.90
C PHE A 15 18.18 13.13 -20.95
N SER A 16 18.47 12.55 -19.79
CA SER A 16 19.42 13.14 -18.82
C SER A 16 20.84 13.25 -19.42
N ILE A 17 21.32 12.19 -20.07
CA ILE A 17 22.60 12.20 -20.78
C ILE A 17 22.60 13.24 -21.90
N TYR A 18 21.53 13.30 -22.71
CA TYR A 18 21.41 14.26 -23.79
C TYR A 18 21.51 15.71 -23.31
N ILE A 19 20.79 16.08 -22.24
CA ILE A 19 20.86 17.44 -21.71
C ILE A 19 22.22 17.72 -21.07
N ALA A 20 22.84 16.72 -20.43
CA ALA A 20 24.18 16.87 -19.87
C ALA A 20 25.23 17.22 -20.94
N PHE A 21 25.10 16.65 -22.13
CA PHE A 21 25.96 16.98 -23.27
C PHE A 21 25.59 18.31 -23.94
N LEU A 22 24.32 18.70 -23.93
CA LEU A 22 23.84 19.90 -24.62
C LEU A 22 24.30 21.20 -23.96
N ASN A 23 24.62 21.20 -22.67
CA ASN A 23 25.02 22.40 -21.94
C ASN A 23 26.28 22.16 -21.07
N PRO A 24 27.46 22.07 -21.69
CA PRO A 24 28.73 21.78 -21.01
C PRO A 24 29.29 22.97 -20.22
N HIS A 25 28.61 24.12 -20.23
CA HIS A 25 29.04 25.30 -19.49
C HIS A 25 28.69 25.19 -18.00
N GLU A 26 29.63 25.65 -17.16
CA GLU A 26 29.44 25.75 -15.72
C GLU A 26 28.36 26.78 -15.40
N SER A 27 27.28 26.34 -14.77
CA SER A 27 26.25 27.26 -14.26
C SER A 27 26.72 27.87 -12.94
N THR A 28 26.79 29.20 -12.89
CA THR A 28 27.12 29.96 -11.68
C THR A 28 25.85 30.18 -10.86
N PHE A 29 25.72 29.51 -9.72
CA PHE A 29 24.69 29.79 -8.73
C PHE A 29 25.19 30.83 -7.74
N HIS A 30 24.54 31.99 -7.71
CA HIS A 30 24.80 33.01 -6.69
C HIS A 30 23.84 32.79 -5.52
N LEU A 31 24.34 32.22 -4.43
CA LEU A 31 23.55 32.03 -3.20
C LEU A 31 23.48 33.33 -2.39
N THR A 32 24.51 34.18 -2.51
CA THR A 32 24.64 35.51 -1.89
C THR A 32 25.60 36.35 -2.74
N GLN A 33 25.60 37.68 -2.58
CA GLN A 33 26.45 38.61 -3.34
C GLN A 33 27.96 38.28 -3.31
N ASN A 34 28.43 37.51 -2.31
CA ASN A 34 29.82 37.08 -2.15
C ASN A 34 30.05 35.56 -2.24
N GLN A 35 28.99 34.75 -2.40
CA GLN A 35 29.09 33.29 -2.51
C GLN A 35 28.55 32.83 -3.86
N THR A 36 29.49 32.48 -4.74
CA THR A 36 29.22 31.96 -6.06
C THR A 36 29.70 30.51 -6.12
N PHE A 37 28.78 29.58 -6.34
CA PHE A 37 29.11 28.18 -6.58
C PHE A 37 29.02 27.92 -8.08
N LYS A 38 30.14 27.48 -8.66
CA LYS A 38 30.18 26.99 -10.02
C LYS A 38 29.86 25.50 -9.99
N LEU A 39 28.67 25.15 -10.45
CA LEU A 39 28.24 23.78 -10.56
C LEU A 39 27.99 23.46 -12.03
N PRO A 40 28.52 22.35 -12.55
CA PRO A 40 28.13 21.84 -13.84
C PRO A 40 26.60 21.71 -13.90
N THR A 41 26.01 22.23 -14.97
CA THR A 41 24.55 22.17 -15.21
C THR A 41 24.03 20.73 -15.13
N VAL A 42 24.87 19.75 -15.47
CA VAL A 42 24.65 18.31 -15.33
C VAL A 42 24.26 17.90 -13.90
N ILE A 43 24.97 18.41 -12.89
CA ILE A 43 24.73 18.05 -11.48
C ILE A 43 23.37 18.61 -11.03
N LEU A 44 23.06 19.84 -11.45
CA LEU A 44 21.80 20.49 -11.13
C LEU A 44 20.61 19.75 -11.75
N LEU A 45 20.76 19.33 -13.00
CA LEU A 45 19.76 18.55 -13.70
C LEU A 45 19.57 17.18 -13.07
N LEU A 46 20.66 16.49 -12.75
CA LEU A 46 20.62 15.20 -12.07
C LEU A 46 19.89 15.31 -10.72
N ALA A 47 20.14 16.39 -9.96
CA ALA A 47 19.45 16.65 -8.70
C ALA A 47 17.94 16.89 -8.90
N ALA A 48 17.55 17.72 -9.87
CA ALA A 48 16.14 18.01 -10.19
C ALA A 48 15.37 16.77 -10.67
N VAL A 49 16.05 15.93 -11.43
CA VAL A 49 15.57 14.63 -11.86
C VAL A 49 15.36 13.70 -10.68
N PHE A 50 16.37 13.61 -9.81
CA PHE A 50 16.37 12.69 -8.70
C PHE A 50 15.26 13.06 -7.71
N THR A 51 15.05 14.35 -7.46
CA THR A 51 13.93 14.82 -6.64
C THR A 51 12.58 14.46 -7.26
N GLY A 52 12.41 14.58 -8.57
CA GLY A 52 11.18 14.13 -9.26
C GLY A 52 10.90 12.63 -9.09
N VAL A 53 11.94 11.79 -9.17
CA VAL A 53 11.82 10.35 -8.93
C VAL A 53 11.47 10.07 -7.46
N MET A 54 12.12 10.74 -6.52
CA MET A 54 11.84 10.62 -5.09
C MET A 54 10.39 10.98 -4.76
N ILE A 55 9.87 12.09 -5.32
CA ILE A 55 8.47 12.49 -5.16
C ILE A 55 7.54 11.42 -5.72
N SER A 56 7.82 10.89 -6.90
CA SER A 56 6.99 9.86 -7.54
C SER A 56 6.94 8.57 -6.71
N VAL A 57 8.08 8.14 -6.16
CA VAL A 57 8.16 6.98 -5.26
C VAL A 57 7.38 7.24 -3.98
N ALA A 58 7.53 8.42 -3.37
CA ALA A 58 6.78 8.80 -2.16
C ALA A 58 5.27 8.79 -2.39
N ILE A 59 4.80 9.31 -3.53
CA ILE A 59 3.39 9.28 -3.92
C ILE A 59 2.92 7.82 -4.09
N LEU A 60 3.63 7.00 -4.86
CA LEU A 60 3.26 5.59 -5.04
C LEU A 60 3.20 4.82 -3.71
N TRP A 61 4.15 5.09 -2.82
CA TRP A 61 4.20 4.43 -1.53
C TRP A 61 3.04 4.86 -0.62
N THR A 62 2.74 6.16 -0.55
CA THR A 62 1.61 6.68 0.23
C THR A 62 0.26 6.16 -0.27
N PHE A 63 0.04 6.10 -1.59
CA PHE A 63 -1.18 5.52 -2.17
C PHE A 63 -1.30 4.02 -1.88
N ASN A 64 -0.22 3.25 -2.04
CA ASN A 64 -0.23 1.81 -1.77
C ASN A 64 -0.40 1.48 -0.27
N LEU A 65 0.19 2.29 0.61
CA LEU A 65 0.01 2.19 2.06
C LEU A 65 -1.45 2.47 2.45
N LYS A 66 -2.07 3.52 1.90
CA LYS A 66 -3.47 3.85 2.17
C LYS A 66 -4.41 2.73 1.71
N ASN A 67 -4.18 2.17 0.53
CA ASN A 67 -4.97 1.05 0.03
C ASN A 67 -4.79 -0.22 0.87
N SER A 68 -3.55 -0.52 1.28
CA SER A 68 -3.27 -1.69 2.13
C SER A 68 -3.90 -1.55 3.50
N PHE A 69 -3.86 -0.36 4.10
CA PHE A 69 -4.49 -0.09 5.40
C PHE A 69 -6.02 -0.20 5.33
N SER A 70 -6.64 0.31 4.26
CA SER A 70 -8.08 0.16 4.04
C SER A 70 -8.49 -1.31 3.90
N ARG A 71 -7.76 -2.08 3.09
CA ARG A 71 -7.99 -3.53 2.94
C ARG A 71 -7.81 -4.27 4.27
N TRP A 72 -6.76 -3.96 5.02
CA TRP A 72 -6.51 -4.57 6.33
C TRP A 72 -7.64 -4.29 7.33
N LYS A 73 -8.18 -3.07 7.34
CA LYS A 73 -9.33 -2.72 8.19
C LYS A 73 -10.58 -3.54 7.82
N ILE A 74 -10.86 -3.68 6.51
CA ILE A 74 -11.98 -4.49 6.02
C ILE A 74 -11.79 -5.96 6.39
N ASP A 75 -10.58 -6.48 6.21
CA ASP A 75 -10.26 -7.88 6.49
C ASP A 75 -10.32 -8.21 7.99
N LEU A 76 -9.89 -7.26 8.84
CA LEU A 76 -10.10 -7.35 10.28
C LEU A 76 -11.58 -7.39 10.65
N GLN A 77 -12.41 -6.55 10.05
CA GLN A 77 -13.86 -6.55 10.31
C GLN A 77 -14.49 -7.86 9.85
N LYS A 78 -14.13 -8.35 8.66
CA LYS A 78 -14.59 -9.62 8.11
C LYS A 78 -14.19 -10.79 9.01
N SER A 79 -12.94 -10.84 9.46
CA SER A 79 -12.46 -11.89 10.37
C SER A 79 -13.22 -11.93 11.71
N ARG A 80 -13.67 -10.76 12.21
CA ARG A 80 -14.50 -10.69 13.42
C ARG A 80 -15.90 -11.26 13.19
N VAL A 81 -16.51 -10.95 12.05
CA VAL A 81 -17.82 -11.48 11.66
C VAL A 81 -17.74 -12.99 11.43
N GLU A 82 -16.70 -13.46 10.76
CA GLU A 82 -16.47 -14.88 10.47
C GLU A 82 -16.20 -15.69 11.75
N LYS A 83 -15.50 -15.12 12.73
CA LYS A 83 -15.36 -15.71 14.08
C LYS A 83 -16.67 -15.79 14.84
N LYS A 84 -17.59 -14.82 14.66
CA LYS A 84 -18.94 -14.91 15.25
C LYS A 84 -19.77 -16.00 14.56
N HIS A 85 -19.78 -16.02 13.24
CA HIS A 85 -20.49 -17.03 12.46
C HIS A 85 -20.02 -18.44 12.77
N SER A 86 -18.72 -18.70 12.80
CA SER A 86 -18.16 -20.02 13.14
C SER A 86 -18.52 -20.47 14.56
N ARG A 87 -18.60 -19.55 15.53
CA ARG A 87 -19.08 -19.87 16.90
C ARG A 87 -20.55 -20.26 16.90
N LEU A 88 -21.41 -19.48 16.23
CA LEU A 88 -22.83 -19.76 16.07
C LEU A 88 -23.06 -21.11 15.38
N GLU A 89 -22.30 -21.39 14.32
CA GLU A 89 -22.37 -22.64 13.56
C GLU A 89 -21.93 -23.84 14.41
N GLY A 90 -20.92 -23.67 15.28
CA GLY A 90 -20.52 -24.67 16.26
C GLY A 90 -21.62 -24.99 17.28
N PHE A 91 -22.29 -23.97 17.82
CA PHE A 91 -23.43 -24.17 18.72
C PHE A 91 -24.63 -24.82 18.01
N TYR A 92 -24.92 -24.39 16.78
CA TYR A 92 -25.98 -25.00 15.96
C TYR A 92 -25.71 -26.48 15.69
N LYS A 93 -24.48 -26.84 15.30
CA LYS A 93 -24.08 -28.24 15.09
C LYS A 93 -24.20 -29.07 16.36
N LYS A 94 -23.87 -28.48 17.51
CA LYS A 94 -24.02 -29.14 18.82
C LYS A 94 -25.49 -29.33 19.20
N ALA A 95 -26.35 -28.35 18.97
CA ALA A 95 -27.79 -28.46 19.18
C ALA A 95 -28.40 -29.56 18.29
N LYS A 96 -28.04 -29.58 17.00
CA LYS A 96 -28.47 -30.61 16.04
C LYS A 96 -28.06 -32.01 16.49
N ASN A 97 -26.83 -32.17 17.00
CA ASN A 97 -26.37 -33.48 17.50
C ASN A 97 -27.14 -33.93 18.75
N LEU A 98 -27.43 -33.02 19.68
CA LEU A 98 -28.25 -33.31 20.87
C LEU A 98 -29.69 -33.67 20.52
N PHE A 99 -30.26 -33.02 19.50
CA PHE A 99 -31.57 -33.35 18.96
C PHE A 99 -31.60 -34.76 18.36
N LEU A 100 -30.60 -35.10 17.53
CA LEU A 100 -30.47 -36.45 16.94
C LEU A 100 -30.27 -37.54 17.99
N CYS A 101 -29.62 -37.23 19.12
CA CYS A 101 -29.49 -38.15 20.26
C CYS A 101 -30.75 -38.21 21.16
N GLY A 102 -31.87 -37.58 20.77
CA GLY A 102 -33.14 -37.62 21.50
C GLY A 102 -33.19 -36.76 22.77
N ARG A 103 -32.18 -35.93 23.04
CA ARG A 103 -32.15 -35.05 24.23
C ARG A 103 -32.72 -33.67 23.91
N LEU A 104 -34.04 -33.61 23.79
CA LEU A 104 -34.78 -32.41 23.36
C LEU A 104 -34.62 -31.22 24.31
N ASP A 105 -34.65 -31.43 25.63
CA ASP A 105 -34.50 -30.34 26.63
C ASP A 105 -33.12 -29.66 26.57
N LYS A 106 -32.08 -30.45 26.26
CA LYS A 106 -30.71 -29.95 26.11
C LYS A 106 -30.47 -29.34 24.73
N ALA A 107 -31.19 -29.81 23.71
CA ALA A 107 -31.13 -29.23 22.38
C ALA A 107 -31.81 -27.86 22.34
N SER A 108 -32.98 -27.70 22.97
CA SER A 108 -33.70 -26.43 23.03
C SER A 108 -32.88 -25.36 23.74
N THR A 109 -32.30 -25.67 24.91
CA THR A 109 -31.45 -24.74 25.67
C THR A 109 -30.17 -24.32 24.94
N VAL A 110 -29.58 -25.18 24.09
CA VAL A 110 -28.42 -24.82 23.27
C VAL A 110 -28.84 -24.01 22.04
N LEU A 111 -29.99 -24.31 21.44
CA LEU A 111 -30.56 -23.57 20.32
C LEU A 111 -31.00 -22.16 20.72
N ASP A 112 -31.54 -22.00 21.92
CA ASP A 112 -31.95 -20.71 22.47
C ASP A 112 -30.75 -19.76 22.66
N LYS A 113 -29.56 -20.32 22.94
CA LYS A 113 -28.29 -19.56 22.93
C LYS A 113 -27.82 -19.17 21.53
N VAL A 114 -28.28 -19.83 20.48
CA VAL A 114 -28.01 -19.46 19.08
C VAL A 114 -28.95 -18.36 18.63
N LEU A 115 -30.24 -18.42 19.03
CA LEU A 115 -31.22 -17.39 18.71
C LEU A 115 -30.99 -16.06 19.46
N ASN A 116 -30.47 -16.11 20.69
CA ASN A 116 -30.25 -14.94 21.53
C ASN A 116 -28.82 -14.35 21.46
N ALA A 117 -27.99 -14.74 20.48
CA ALA A 117 -26.59 -14.33 20.32
C ALA A 117 -26.37 -13.24 19.26
#